data_AF-A0A4R4SJM6-F1
#
_entry.id   AF-A0A4R4SJM6-F1
#
_cell.length_a   1.000
_cell.length_b   1.000
_cell.length_c   1.000
_cell.angle_alpha   90.00
_cell.angle_beta   90.00
_cell.angle_gamma   90.00
#
_symmetry.space_group_name_H-M   'P 1'
#
loop_
_entity.id
_entity.type
_entity.pdbx_description
1 polymer ?
#
loop_
_entity_poly.entity_id
_entity_poly.type
_entity_poly.pdbx_seq_one_letter_code
_entity_poly.pdbx_strand_id
1 'polypeptide(L)'
;MRTLYSVRLEGLAANPAAPADLLLLILERAEPRMRNALLRREGVPDAVYEAAARHPDPRTRRLVAAAGHAPAAIRARLAADPDPACL
;
A
#
# COMPACT_ATOMS: atom_id res chain seq x y z
N MET A 1 22.07 5.81 0.24
CA MET A 1 22.00 6.75 -0.91
C MET A 1 20.72 6.50 -1.69
N ARG A 2 19.89 7.52 -1.94
CA ARG A 2 18.77 7.43 -2.89
C ARG A 2 19.34 7.43 -4.31
N THR A 3 18.90 6.51 -5.16
CA THR A 3 19.23 6.49 -6.59
C THR A 3 18.15 7.22 -7.39
N LEU A 4 18.48 7.71 -8.60
CA LEU A 4 17.48 8.27 -9.51
C LEU A 4 16.35 7.29 -9.83
N TYR A 5 16.65 5.99 -9.82
CA TYR A 5 15.64 4.93 -9.95
C TYR A 5 14.65 4.94 -8.79
N SER A 6 15.13 5.01 -7.55
CA SER A 6 14.27 5.07 -6.37
C SER A 6 13.42 6.35 -6.29
N VAL A 7 13.96 7.48 -6.72
CA VAL A 7 13.23 8.76 -6.77
C VAL A 7 12.10 8.71 -7.80
N ARG A 8 12.34 8.13 -8.99
CA ARG A 8 11.30 7.96 -10.00
C ARG A 8 10.17 7.04 -9.53
N LEU A 9 10.51 5.93 -8.88
CA LEU A 9 9.49 5.04 -8.32
C LEU A 9 8.66 5.74 -7.24
N GLU A 10 9.28 6.56 -6.38
CA GLU A 10 8.54 7.36 -5.37
C GLU A 10 7.58 8.34 -6.04
N GLY A 11 8.02 9.01 -7.10
CA GLY A 11 7.16 9.88 -7.91
C GLY A 11 6.00 9.12 -8.57
N LEU A 12 6.23 7.91 -9.10
CA LEU A 12 5.19 7.07 -9.69
C LEU A 12 4.18 6.58 -8.63
N ALA A 13 4.66 6.15 -7.47
CA ALA A 13 3.80 5.70 -6.37
C ALA A 13 2.91 6.83 -5.82
N ALA A 14 3.42 8.06 -5.82
CA ALA A 14 2.68 9.25 -5.38
C ALA A 14 1.80 9.88 -6.47
N ASN A 15 1.96 9.50 -7.75
CA ASN A 15 1.23 10.08 -8.87
C ASN A 15 -0.26 9.69 -8.84
N PRO A 16 -1.19 10.65 -8.72
CA PRO A 16 -2.61 10.33 -8.69
C PRO A 16 -3.18 9.68 -9.95
N ALA A 17 -2.54 9.94 -11.10
CA ALA A 17 -2.89 9.40 -12.40
C ALA A 17 -2.16 8.08 -12.73
N ALA A 18 -1.40 7.51 -11.79
CA ALA A 18 -0.73 6.24 -12.03
C ALA A 18 -1.77 5.12 -12.24
N PRO A 19 -1.59 4.29 -13.28
CA PRO A 19 -2.53 3.23 -13.59
C PRO A 19 -2.44 2.10 -12.56
N ALA A 20 -3.56 1.41 -12.32
CA ALA A 20 -3.70 0.46 -11.21
C ALA A 20 -2.73 -0.73 -11.32
N ASP A 21 -2.41 -1.19 -12.53
CA ASP A 21 -1.44 -2.25 -12.81
C ASP A 21 -0.03 -1.88 -12.34
N LEU A 22 0.40 -0.64 -12.58
CA LEU A 22 1.68 -0.13 -12.08
C LEU A 22 1.69 -0.07 -10.55
N LEU A 23 0.59 0.35 -9.93
CA LEU A 23 0.47 0.40 -8.47
C LEU A 23 0.55 -1.01 -7.85
N LEU A 24 -0.06 -2.00 -8.48
CA LEU A 24 0.04 -3.40 -8.08
C LEU A 24 1.48 -3.92 -8.21
N LEU A 25 2.19 -3.57 -9.30
CA LEU A 25 3.59 -3.92 -9.48
C LEU A 25 4.48 -3.30 -8.38
N ILE A 26 4.23 -2.03 -8.03
CA ILE A 26 4.93 -1.35 -6.93
C ILE A 26 4.65 -2.05 -5.61
N LEU A 27 3.38 -2.37 -5.33
CA LEU A 27 2.99 -3.09 -4.13
C LEU A 27 3.72 -4.44 -4.00
N GLU A 28 3.85 -5.19 -5.10
CA GLU A 28 4.50 -6.49 -5.10
C GLU A 28 6.03 -6.38 -4.95
N ARG A 29 6.66 -5.51 -5.74
CA ARG A 29 8.12 -5.55 -5.97
C ARG A 29 8.93 -4.49 -5.24
N ALA A 30 8.32 -3.40 -4.80
CA ALA A 30 9.06 -2.27 -4.27
C ALA A 30 9.43 -2.44 -2.78
N GLU A 31 10.41 -1.65 -2.33
CA GLU A 31 10.82 -1.61 -0.93
C GLU A 31 9.70 -1.08 -0.01
N PRO A 32 9.72 -1.38 1.31
CA PRO A 32 8.68 -0.96 2.24
C PRO A 32 8.34 0.54 2.24
N ARG A 33 9.35 1.41 2.03
CA ARG A 33 9.13 2.87 1.90
C ARG A 33 8.21 3.25 0.74
N MET A 34 8.26 2.47 -0.35
CA MET A 34 7.45 2.72 -1.53
C MET A 34 6.01 2.28 -1.32
N ARG A 35 5.82 1.11 -0.67
CA ARG A 35 4.51 0.65 -0.25
C ARG A 35 3.85 1.64 0.71
N ASN A 36 4.63 2.28 1.59
CA ASN A 36 4.16 3.35 2.46
C ASN A 36 3.70 4.58 1.66
N ALA A 37 4.51 5.09 0.73
CA ALA A 37 4.13 6.20 -0.13
C ALA A 37 2.86 5.89 -0.93
N LEU A 38 2.77 4.68 -1.49
CA LEU A 38 1.61 4.17 -2.21
C LEU A 38 0.35 4.11 -1.34
N LEU A 39 0.41 3.52 -0.15
CA LEU A 39 -0.79 3.29 0.67
C LEU A 39 -1.23 4.51 1.49
N ARG A 40 -0.48 5.62 1.42
CA ARG A 40 -0.83 6.90 2.06
C ARG A 40 -1.49 7.90 1.11
N ARG A 41 -1.48 7.67 -0.20
CA ARG A 41 -2.04 8.63 -1.16
C ARG A 41 -3.55 8.53 -1.24
N GLU A 42 -4.22 9.64 -1.45
CA GLU A 42 -5.65 9.62 -1.79
C GLU A 42 -5.88 8.98 -3.16
N GLY A 43 -7.03 8.33 -3.34
CA GLY A 43 -7.42 7.73 -4.62
C GLY A 43 -6.61 6.49 -5.00
N VAL A 44 -6.10 5.73 -4.02
CA VAL A 44 -5.64 4.36 -4.26
C VAL A 44 -6.85 3.51 -4.68
N PRO A 45 -6.78 2.79 -5.82
CA PRO A 45 -7.87 1.92 -6.26
C PRO A 45 -8.15 0.80 -5.26
N ASP A 46 -9.42 0.43 -5.09
CA ASP A 46 -9.85 -0.64 -4.16
C ASP A 46 -9.13 -1.98 -4.40
N ALA A 47 -8.85 -2.32 -5.66
CA ALA A 47 -8.09 -3.53 -6.01
C ALA A 47 -6.68 -3.54 -5.40
N VAL A 48 -6.04 -2.37 -5.28
CA VAL A 48 -4.71 -2.23 -4.64
C VAL A 48 -4.82 -2.42 -3.13
N TYR A 49 -5.88 -1.90 -2.48
CA TYR A 49 -6.13 -2.17 -1.07
C TYR A 49 -6.44 -3.62 -0.78
N GLU A 50 -7.22 -4.27 -1.64
CA GLU A 50 -7.52 -5.70 -1.54
C GLU A 50 -6.25 -6.55 -1.67
N ALA A 51 -5.36 -6.21 -2.59
CA ALA A 51 -4.06 -6.87 -2.70
C ALA A 51 -3.18 -6.60 -1.48
N ALA A 52 -3.13 -5.36 -0.99
CA ALA A 52 -2.30 -4.97 0.16
C ALA A 52 -2.78 -5.62 1.47
N ALA A 53 -4.10 -5.81 1.63
CA ALA A 53 -4.69 -6.50 2.77
C ALA A 53 -4.37 -8.01 2.80
N ARG A 54 -3.99 -8.60 1.67
CA ARG A 54 -3.53 -10.00 1.57
C ARG A 54 -2.00 -10.13 1.48
N HIS A 55 -1.29 -9.01 1.62
CA HIS A 55 0.16 -9.00 1.40
C HIS A 55 0.87 -9.80 2.50
N PRO A 56 1.90 -10.60 2.14
CA PRO A 56 2.61 -11.45 3.11
C PRO A 56 3.34 -10.66 4.19
N ASP A 57 3.88 -9.48 3.86
CA ASP A 57 4.49 -8.56 4.85
C ASP A 57 3.42 -7.91 5.75
N PRO A 58 3.42 -8.19 7.07
CA PRO A 58 2.45 -7.62 8.00
C PRO A 58 2.52 -6.09 8.11
N ARG A 59 3.70 -5.48 7.88
CA ARG A 59 3.83 -4.02 7.89
C ARG A 59 3.00 -3.38 6.77
N THR A 60 2.92 -4.05 5.63
CA THR A 60 2.08 -3.62 4.50
C THR A 60 0.59 -3.73 4.85
N ARG A 61 0.18 -4.80 5.53
CA ARG A 61 -1.20 -4.93 6.03
C ARG A 61 -1.57 -3.85 7.05
N ARG A 62 -0.68 -3.51 7.99
CA ARG A 62 -0.89 -2.39 8.93
C ARG A 62 -1.10 -1.05 8.26
N LEU A 63 -0.37 -0.78 7.17
CA LEU A 63 -0.54 0.47 6.42
C LEU A 63 -1.99 0.61 5.91
N VAL A 64 -2.61 -0.49 5.46
CA VAL A 64 -4.02 -0.48 5.03
C VAL A 64 -4.96 -0.23 6.21
N ALA A 65 -4.74 -0.90 7.35
CA ALA A 65 -5.57 -0.71 8.54
C ALA A 65 -5.55 0.76 9.04
N ALA A 66 -4.38 1.40 8.98
CA ALA A 66 -4.16 2.79 9.38
C ALA A 66 -4.50 3.82 8.29
N ALA A 67 -4.67 3.42 7.03
CA ALA A 67 -4.98 4.31 5.93
C ALA A 67 -6.43 4.79 6.04
N GLY A 68 -6.65 6.04 6.46
CA GLY A 68 -7.99 6.61 6.64
C GLY A 68 -8.87 6.60 5.39
N HIS A 69 -8.26 6.52 4.20
CA HIS A 69 -8.87 6.51 2.87
C HIS A 69 -9.05 5.09 2.32
N ALA A 70 -8.57 4.05 3.01
CA ALA A 70 -8.86 2.67 2.64
C ALA A 70 -10.32 2.31 2.95
N PRO A 71 -10.96 1.43 2.15
CA PRO A 71 -12.34 1.00 2.38
C PRO A 71 -12.55 0.50 3.81
N ALA A 72 -13.61 0.99 4.47
CA ALA A 72 -13.91 0.69 5.86
C ALA A 72 -14.04 -0.82 6.12
N ALA A 73 -14.62 -1.58 5.19
CA ALA A 73 -14.74 -3.03 5.29
C ALA A 73 -13.37 -3.74 5.31
N ILE A 74 -12.42 -3.28 4.49
CA ILE A 74 -11.06 -3.84 4.46
C ILE A 74 -10.32 -3.52 5.76
N ARG A 75 -10.45 -2.29 6.26
CA ARG A 75 -9.87 -1.87 7.55
C ARG A 75 -10.43 -2.68 8.71
N ALA A 76 -11.75 -2.88 8.75
CA ALA A 76 -12.41 -3.66 9.79
C ALA A 76 -11.95 -5.12 9.79
N ARG A 77 -11.80 -5.73 8.60
CA ARG A 77 -11.26 -7.09 8.46
C ARG A 77 -9.83 -7.19 9.02
N LEU A 78 -8.97 -6.22 8.72
CA LEU A 78 -7.59 -6.21 9.21
C LEU A 78 -7.49 -5.92 10.71
N ALA A 79 -8.42 -5.14 11.29
CA ALA A 79 -8.50 -4.94 12.73
C ALA A 79 -8.91 -6.21 13.49
N ALA A 80 -9.58 -7.15 12.81
CA ALA A 80 -9.93 -8.46 13.34
C ALA A 80 -8.89 -9.56 12.99
N ASP A 81 -7.80 -9.21 12.30
CA ASP A 81 -6.75 -10.16 11.93
C ASP A 81 -6.00 -10.61 13.20
N PRO A 82 -5.97 -11.93 13.50
CA PRO A 82 -5.32 -12.46 14.70
C PRO A 82 -3.79 -12.36 14.64
N ASP A 83 -3.19 -11.94 13.51
CA ASP A 83 -1.78 -11.59 13.49
C ASP A 83 -1.55 -10.42 14.47
N PRO A 84 -0.78 -10.61 15.58
CA PRO A 84 -0.46 -9.51 16.50
C PRO A 84 0.34 -8.39 15.81
N ALA A 85 0.85 -8.64 14.60
CA ALA A 85 1.45 -7.65 13.73
C ALA A 85 0.43 -6.85 12.89
N CYS A 86 -0.89 -7.01 13.05
CA CYS A 86 -1.94 -6.23 12.37
C CYS A 86 -2.66 -5.22 13.27
N LEU A 87 -2.63 -5.41 14.60
CA LEU A 87 -3.01 -4.43 15.63
C LEU A 87 -1.83 -3.51 15.98
#